data_AF-A0A844QK32-F1
#
_entry.id   AF-A0A844QK32-F1
#
_cell.length_a   1.000
_cell.length_b   1.000
_cell.length_c   1.000
_cell.angle_alpha   90.00
_cell.angle_beta   90.00
_cell.angle_gamma   90.00
#
_symmetry.space_group_name_H-M   'P 1'
#
loop_
_entity.id
_entity.type
_entity.pdbx_description
1 polymer ?
#
loop_
_entity_poly.entity_id
_entity_poly.type
_entity_poly.pdbx_seq_one_letter_code
_entity_poly.pdbx_strand_id
1 'polypeptide(L)' 'MPRYYFHIYSGEEEYLDRKGEPHDDDARAIAMAHRIVSEIAEEPEHREIEVRVVGRKGRAVATVDTNGLK' A
#
# COMPACT_ATOMS: atom_id res chain seq x y z
N MET A 1 0.48 -7.92 16.86
CA MET A 1 1.19 -6.78 16.24
C MET A 1 1.21 -7.01 14.74
N PRO A 2 0.80 -6.04 13.90
CA PRO A 2 0.81 -6.17 12.44
C PRO A 2 2.19 -6.55 11.92
N ARG A 3 2.27 -7.53 11.03
CA ARG A 3 3.54 -7.88 10.37
C ARG A 3 3.84 -6.97 9.19
N TYR A 4 2.84 -6.29 8.63
CA TYR A 4 2.98 -5.39 7.48
C TYR A 4 2.29 -4.05 7.75
N TYR A 5 2.86 -3.02 7.15
CA TYR A 5 2.40 -1.64 7.15
C TYR A 5 2.30 -1.17 5.70
N PHE A 6 1.34 -0.30 5.41
CA PHE A 6 1.14 0.28 4.08
C PHE A 6 1.49 1.76 4.13
N HIS A 7 2.46 2.17 3.33
CA HIS A 7 2.78 3.58 3.10
C HIS A 7 2.18 3.96 1.77
N ILE A 8 1.23 4.88 1.78
CA ILE A 8 0.50 5.32 0.59
C ILE A 8 1.12 6.63 0.14
N TYR A 9 1.54 6.72 -1.10
CA TYR A 9 2.12 7.90 -1.71
C TYR A 9 1.19 8.39 -2.82
N SER A 10 0.81 9.65 -2.80
CA SER A 10 0.13 10.33 -3.92
C SER A 10 1.04 11.45 -4.40
N GLY A 11 1.76 11.25 -5.51
CA GLY A 11 2.83 12.16 -5.91
C GLY A 11 3.96 12.22 -4.88
N GLU A 12 4.15 13.37 -4.23
CA GLU A 12 5.17 13.60 -3.20
C GLU A 12 4.62 13.52 -1.76
N GLU A 13 3.30 13.39 -1.59
CA GLU A 13 2.67 13.31 -0.27
C GLU A 13 2.57 11.87 0.21
N GLU A 14 3.03 11.63 1.45
CA GLU A 14 2.90 10.34 2.14
C GLU A 14 1.71 10.36 3.09
N TYR A 15 0.81 9.40 2.92
CA TYR A 15 -0.31 9.13 3.81
C TYR A 15 -0.03 7.85 4.60
N LEU A 16 -0.15 7.97 5.92
CA LEU A 16 -0.14 6.83 6.83
C LEU A 16 -1.47 6.09 6.75
N ASP A 17 -1.41 4.79 6.46
CA ASP A 17 -2.56 3.93 6.40
C ASP A 17 -3.38 3.97 7.71
N ARG A 18 -4.65 4.37 7.59
CA ARG A 18 -5.61 4.41 8.70
C ARG A 18 -6.16 3.02 9.05
N LYS A 19 -5.93 1.99 8.24
CA LYS A 19 -6.44 0.64 8.47
C LYS A 19 -5.30 -0.34 8.76
N GLY A 20 -4.76 -0.23 9.97
CA GLY A 20 -3.83 -1.19 10.55
C GLY A 20 -4.45 -2.57 10.83
N GLU A 21 -4.96 -3.25 9.79
CA GLU A 21 -5.26 -4.67 9.89
C GLU A 21 -3.94 -5.46 9.82
N PRO A 22 -3.65 -6.29 10.85
CA PRO A 22 -2.47 -7.12 10.83
C PRO A 22 -2.63 -8.22 9.78
N HIS A 23 -1.90 -8.11 8.67
CA HIS A 23 -1.75 -9.21 7.72
C HIS A 23 -0.61 -10.12 8.16
N ASP A 24 -0.78 -11.43 8.03
CA ASP A 24 0.21 -12.42 8.46
C ASP A 24 1.01 -13.05 7.31
N ASP A 25 0.61 -12.73 6.07
CA ASP A 25 1.02 -13.35 4.81
C ASP A 25 1.31 -12.30 3.73
N ASP A 26 2.43 -12.47 3.01
CA ASP A 26 2.89 -11.55 1.96
C ASP A 26 1.85 -11.42 0.84
N ALA A 27 1.25 -12.53 0.41
CA ALA A 27 0.28 -12.52 -0.69
C ALA A 27 -0.99 -11.73 -0.33
N ARG A 28 -1.46 -11.85 0.91
CA ARG A 28 -2.59 -11.06 1.42
C ARG A 28 -2.25 -9.57 1.56
N ALA A 29 -1.04 -9.26 2.03
CA ALA A 29 -0.58 -7.88 2.12
C ALA A 29 -0.50 -7.23 0.73
N ILE A 30 0.04 -7.93 -0.27
CA ILE A 30 0.09 -7.45 -1.66
C ILE A 30 -1.31 -7.26 -2.23
N ALA A 31 -2.23 -8.22 -2.03
CA ALA A 31 -3.61 -8.10 -2.48
C ALA A 31 -4.33 -6.90 -1.84
N MET A 32 -4.04 -6.59 -0.58
CA MET A 32 -4.56 -5.39 0.09
C MET A 32 -3.98 -4.12 -0.54
N ALA A 33 -2.68 -4.07 -0.82
CA ALA A 33 -2.07 -2.92 -1.49
C ALA A 33 -2.71 -2.64 -2.87
N HIS A 34 -2.99 -3.68 -3.66
CA HIS A 34 -3.76 -3.54 -4.91
C HIS A 34 -5.15 -2.96 -4.70
N ARG A 35 -5.83 -3.39 -3.64
CA ARG A 35 -7.15 -2.87 -3.29
C ARG A 35 -7.09 -1.39 -2.89
N ILE A 36 -6.12 -1.01 -2.05
CA ILE A 36 -5.92 0.38 -1.63
C ILE A 36 -5.63 1.27 -2.83
N VAL A 37 -4.71 0.86 -3.71
CA VAL A 37 -4.44 1.59 -4.96
C VAL A 37 -5.71 1.75 -5.79
N SER A 38 -6.49 0.67 -5.95
CA SER A 38 -7.72 0.73 -6.75
C SER A 38 -8.76 1.66 -6.16
N GLU A 39 -9.02 1.57 -4.84
CA GLU A 39 -10.00 2.41 -4.15
C GLU A 39 -9.63 3.89 -4.22
N ILE A 40 -8.36 4.24 -4.01
CA ILE A 40 -7.94 5.65 -4.02
C ILE A 40 -7.77 6.16 -5.47
N ALA A 41 -7.38 5.32 -6.43
CA ALA A 41 -7.27 5.72 -7.84
C ALA A 41 -8.64 5.99 -8.51
N GLU A 42 -9.75 5.52 -7.91
CA GLU A 42 -11.09 5.95 -8.31
C GLU A 42 -11.34 7.43 -7.96
N GLU A 43 -10.58 8.02 -7.04
CA GLU A 43 -10.66 9.44 -6.70
C GLU A 43 -9.84 10.28 -7.72
N PRO A 44 -10.47 11.23 -8.44
CA PRO A 44 -9.82 11.98 -9.53
C PRO A 44 -8.65 12.87 -9.06
N GLU A 45 -8.55 13.13 -7.76
CA GLU A 45 -7.49 13.92 -7.12
C GLU A 45 -6.19 13.10 -6.95
N HIS A 46 -6.28 11.77 -6.98
CA HIS A 46 -5.17 10.85 -6.70
C HIS A 46 -4.81 10.04 -7.95
N ARG A 47 -4.50 10.73 -9.05
CA ARG A 47 -4.24 10.12 -10.36
C ARG A 47 -2.99 9.22 -10.41
N GLU A 48 -2.05 9.45 -9.49
CA GLU A 48 -0.81 8.66 -9.36
C GLU A 48 -0.62 8.27 -7.90
N ILE A 49 -0.81 6.97 -7.61
CA ILE A 49 -0.73 6.42 -6.26
C ILE A 49 0.23 5.25 -6.26
N GLU A 50 1.09 5.21 -5.25
CA GLU A 50 1.98 4.11 -4.95
C GLU A 50 1.76 3.64 -3.51
N VAL A 51 1.58 2.35 -3.30
CA VAL A 51 1.43 1.73 -1.99
C VAL A 51 2.62 0.81 -1.75
N ARG A 52 3.44 1.15 -0.74
CA ARG A 52 4.56 0.32 -0.29
C ARG A 52 4.15 -0.55 0.86
N VAL A 53 4.32 -1.85 0.69
CA VAL A 53 4.12 -2.86 1.73
C VAL A 53 5.44 -3.03 2.49
N VAL A 54 5.47 -2.64 3.76
CA VAL A 54 6.65 -2.69 4.60
C VAL A 54 6.47 -3.72 5.70
N GLY A 55 7.34 -4.71 5.76
CA GLY A 55 7.32 -5.73 6.82
C GLY A 55 7.86 -5.20 8.16
N ARG A 56 7.62 -5.95 9.25
CA ARG A 56 8.03 -5.62 10.64
C ARG A 56 9.50 -5.21 10.83
N LYS A 57 10.40 -5.59 9.92
CA LYS A 57 11.82 -5.21 9.95
C LYS A 57 12.13 -3.90 9.21
N GLY A 58 11.11 -3.15 8.78
CA GLY A 58 11.26 -1.95 7.96
C GLY A 58 11.67 -2.23 6.51
N ARG A 59 11.62 -3.50 6.08
CA ARG A 59 11.96 -3.90 4.70
C ARG A 59 10.71 -3.82 3.83
N ALA A 60 10.81 -3.09 2.72
CA ALA A 60 9.79 -3.13 1.67
C ALA A 60 9.73 -4.55 1.07
N VAL A 61 8.52 -5.11 1.05
CA VAL A 61 8.22 -6.44 0.52
C VAL A 61 7.63 -6.33 -0.89
N ALA A 62 6.84 -5.30 -1.13
CA ALA A 62 6.23 -5.01 -2.42
C ALA A 62 5.94 -3.52 -2.56
N THR A 63 5.90 -3.04 -3.80
CA THR A 63 5.41 -1.72 -4.17
C THR A 63 4.35 -1.90 -5.25
N VAL A 64 3.15 -1.40 -4.99
CA VAL A 64 2.02 -1.51 -5.93
C VAL A 64 1.62 -0.10 -6.33
N ASP A 65 1.55 0.17 -7.63
CA ASP A 65 1.02 1.42 -8.15
C ASP A 65 -0.20 1.17 -9.05
N THR A 66 -0.73 2.23 -9.64
CA THR A 66 -1.88 2.16 -10.57
C THR A 66 -1.59 1.33 -11.83
N ASN A 67 -0.33 1.05 -12.15
CA ASN A 67 0.09 0.19 -13.26
C ASN A 67 0.33 -1.27 -12.84
N GLY A 68 0.34 -1.56 -11.54
CA GLY A 68 0.44 -2.91 -10.98
C GLY A 68 1.59 -3.07 -9.98
N LEU A 69 2.05 -4.31 -9.81
CA LEU A 69 3.17 -4.63 -8.93
C LEU A 69 4.49 -4.26 -9.62
N LYS A 70 5.34 -3.49 -8.93
CA LYS A 70 6.70 -3.11 -9.35
C LYS A 70 7.78 -3.98 -8.71
#